data_AF-A0A971C2M7-F1
#
_entry.id   AF-A0A971C2M7-F1
#
_cell.length_a   1.000
_cell.length_b   1.000
_cell.length_c   1.000
_cell.angle_alpha   90.00
_cell.angle_beta   90.00
_cell.angle_gamma   90.00
#
_symmetry.space_group_name_H-M   'P 1'
#
loop_
_entity.id
_entity.type
_entity.pdbx_description
1 polymer ?
#
loop_
_entity_poly.entity_id
_entity_poly.type
_entity_poly.pdbx_seq_one_letter_code
_entity_poly.pdbx_strand_id
1 'polypeptide(L)'
;MSMSSREIVKRSLAFECPERIAMGLPAPYPNDMVSAGVSASADPEVGVWREIDGRWLMRDEWGNTWGRLEGFTKGEVTHGVIEDDWDLLDGYQWPDLANPARYQRASDLFARHPDQYRIGGLPGFPFAIARYMRRMENFLADVLIEPERSAALLQQVSDLLEDCIAQFSAAGADGVMFGEDWGTQDQLLVSPRTWQKLFRPGFEQLVGAARREGLDVWMHSCGA
;
A
#
# COMPACT_ATOMS: atom_id res chain seq x y z
N MET A 1 -2.98 -14.71 33.79
CA MET A 1 -3.90 -14.73 32.62
C MET A 1 -3.03 -14.98 31.40
N SER A 2 -3.47 -15.78 30.43
CA SER A 2 -2.76 -15.94 29.15
C SER A 2 -2.77 -14.61 28.40
N MET A 3 -1.71 -14.32 27.64
CA MET A 3 -1.66 -13.10 26.84
C MET A 3 -2.72 -13.14 25.74
N SER A 4 -3.33 -11.99 25.44
CA SER A 4 -4.16 -11.82 24.24
C SER A 4 -3.30 -11.92 22.98
N SER A 5 -3.94 -12.20 21.83
CA SER A 5 -3.24 -12.23 20.54
C SER A 5 -2.56 -10.88 20.26
N ARG A 6 -3.25 -9.77 20.58
CA ARG A 6 -2.74 -8.40 20.47
C ARG A 6 -1.49 -8.17 21.32
N GLU A 7 -1.46 -8.64 22.57
CA GLU A 7 -0.28 -8.55 23.43
C GLU A 7 0.88 -9.40 22.92
N ILE A 8 0.61 -10.60 22.40
CA ILE A 8 1.62 -11.47 21.78
C ILE A 8 2.29 -10.75 20.61
N VAL A 9 1.52 -10.10 19.72
CA VAL A 9 2.10 -9.34 18.60
C VAL A 9 2.91 -8.15 19.12
N LYS A 10 2.36 -7.32 20.00
CA LYS A 10 3.08 -6.13 20.53
C LYS A 10 4.39 -6.50 21.21
N ARG A 11 4.39 -7.56 22.02
CA ARG A 11 5.62 -8.08 22.65
C ARG A 11 6.58 -8.70 21.66
N SER A 12 6.09 -9.35 20.61
CA SER A 12 6.94 -9.86 19.53
C SER A 12 7.67 -8.72 18.82
N LEU A 13 6.97 -7.63 18.48
CA LEU A 13 7.55 -6.44 17.85
C LEU A 13 8.54 -5.71 18.78
N ALA A 14 8.26 -5.66 20.08
CA ALA A 14 9.12 -5.05 21.09
C ALA A 14 10.28 -5.96 21.53
N PHE A 15 10.39 -7.19 21.01
CA PHE A 15 11.36 -8.20 21.46
C PHE A 15 11.25 -8.54 22.96
N GLU A 16 10.02 -8.53 23.51
CA GLU A 16 9.71 -8.73 24.92
C GLU A 16 9.11 -10.11 25.24
N CYS A 17 9.91 -11.18 25.12
CA CYS A 17 9.60 -12.56 25.56
C CYS A 17 8.09 -12.91 25.62
N PRO A 18 7.37 -12.93 24.48
CA PRO A 18 5.96 -13.34 24.45
C PRO A 18 5.85 -14.82 24.81
N GLU A 19 4.68 -15.26 25.26
CA GLU A 19 4.43 -16.67 25.62
C GLU A 19 4.64 -17.64 24.43
N ARG A 20 4.49 -17.13 23.20
CA ARG A 20 4.81 -17.81 21.94
C ARG A 20 5.09 -16.77 20.85
N ILE A 21 5.56 -17.24 19.70
CA ILE A 21 5.70 -16.41 18.50
C ILE A 21 4.31 -16.00 17.97
N ALA A 22 4.18 -14.74 17.54
CA ALA A 22 3.01 -14.24 16.82
C ALA A 22 2.83 -14.97 15.47
N MET A 23 1.60 -15.34 15.13
CA MET A 23 1.26 -16.09 13.93
C MET A 23 0.15 -15.40 13.13
N GLY A 24 0.22 -15.53 11.80
CA GLY A 24 -0.79 -15.05 10.86
C GLY A 24 -1.22 -16.15 9.90
N LEU A 25 -1.39 -17.38 10.38
CA LEU A 25 -1.63 -18.57 9.56
C LEU A 25 -3.13 -18.90 9.48
N PRO A 26 -3.62 -19.49 8.38
CA PRO A 26 -5.01 -19.93 8.29
C PRO A 26 -5.28 -21.13 9.23
N ALA A 27 -6.57 -21.38 9.49
CA ALA A 27 -6.99 -22.56 10.24
C ALA A 27 -6.37 -23.85 9.66
N PRO A 28 -5.91 -24.80 10.50
CA PRO A 28 -6.14 -24.89 11.96
C PRO A 28 -5.09 -24.17 12.83
N TYR A 29 -4.18 -23.39 12.23
CA TYR A 29 -3.12 -22.70 12.97
C TYR A 29 -3.62 -21.38 13.59
N PRO A 30 -2.94 -20.85 14.62
CA PRO A 30 -3.32 -19.56 15.20
C PRO A 30 -3.14 -18.39 14.23
N ASN A 31 -4.04 -17.41 14.37
CA ASN A 31 -3.96 -16.12 13.71
C ASN A 31 -4.19 -15.01 14.74
N ASP A 32 -3.14 -14.26 15.03
CA ASP A 32 -3.12 -13.22 16.05
C ASP A 32 -3.56 -11.85 15.55
N MET A 33 -3.79 -11.74 14.25
CA MET A 33 -3.98 -10.48 13.55
C MET A 33 -5.32 -10.46 12.82
N VAL A 34 -5.84 -9.26 12.66
CA VAL A 34 -6.96 -8.96 11.77
C VAL A 34 -6.56 -7.78 10.90
N SER A 35 -6.88 -7.83 9.61
CA SER A 35 -6.53 -6.76 8.68
C SER A 35 -7.73 -6.24 7.91
N ALA A 36 -7.70 -4.95 7.60
CA ALA A 36 -8.64 -4.30 6.71
C ALA A 36 -7.89 -3.34 5.78
N GLY A 37 -8.23 -3.36 4.49
CA GLY A 37 -7.78 -2.33 3.54
C GLY A 37 -8.79 -1.19 3.45
N VAL A 38 -8.44 -0.17 2.66
CA VAL A 38 -9.36 0.90 2.27
C VAL A 38 -10.52 0.28 1.48
N SER A 39 -11.77 0.67 1.77
CA SER A 39 -12.91 0.18 1.00
C SER A 39 -12.87 0.69 -0.44
N ALA A 40 -13.50 -0.05 -1.35
CA ALA A 40 -13.53 0.25 -2.78
C ALA A 40 -14.02 1.68 -3.08
N SER A 41 -13.60 2.19 -4.24
CA SER A 41 -14.09 3.46 -4.79
C SER A 41 -15.61 3.44 -4.93
N ALA A 42 -16.23 4.64 -4.88
CA ALA A 42 -17.64 4.81 -5.16
C ALA A 42 -17.98 4.65 -6.66
N ASP A 43 -16.98 4.71 -7.54
CA ASP A 43 -17.12 4.41 -8.96
C ASP A 43 -17.36 2.89 -9.14
N PRO A 44 -18.54 2.45 -9.61
CA PRO A 44 -18.88 1.05 -9.75
C PRO A 44 -18.05 0.32 -10.82
N GLU A 45 -17.35 1.05 -11.68
CA GLU A 45 -16.52 0.49 -12.74
C GLU A 45 -15.10 0.15 -12.27
N VAL A 46 -14.65 0.72 -11.14
CA VAL A 46 -13.32 0.46 -10.57
C VAL A 46 -13.25 -0.95 -10.00
N GLY A 47 -12.19 -1.68 -10.36
CA GLY A 47 -11.97 -3.05 -9.88
C GLY A 47 -12.77 -4.13 -10.61
N VAL A 48 -13.57 -3.76 -11.62
CA VAL A 48 -14.38 -4.71 -12.39
C VAL A 48 -13.59 -5.27 -13.58
N TRP A 49 -13.39 -6.59 -13.58
CA TRP A 49 -12.73 -7.31 -14.67
C TRP A 49 -13.72 -7.59 -15.81
N ARG A 50 -13.29 -7.31 -17.05
CA ARG A 50 -14.06 -7.56 -18.28
C ARG A 50 -13.18 -8.18 -19.35
N GLU A 51 -13.73 -9.11 -20.10
CA GLU A 51 -13.07 -9.65 -21.29
C GLU A 51 -13.26 -8.71 -22.49
N ILE A 52 -12.16 -8.24 -23.07
CA ILE A 52 -12.10 -7.37 -24.24
C ILE A 52 -11.06 -7.95 -25.19
N ASP A 53 -11.46 -8.29 -26.42
CA ASP A 53 -10.59 -8.87 -27.46
C ASP A 53 -9.73 -10.05 -26.98
N GLY A 54 -10.32 -10.93 -26.16
CA GLY A 54 -9.66 -12.13 -25.61
C GLY A 54 -8.69 -11.86 -24.47
N ARG A 55 -8.71 -10.65 -23.88
CA ARG A 55 -7.93 -10.29 -22.68
C ARG A 55 -8.85 -9.82 -21.57
N TRP A 56 -8.56 -10.19 -20.34
CA TRP A 56 -9.27 -9.66 -19.18
C TRP A 56 -8.61 -8.37 -18.74
N LEU A 57 -9.39 -7.28 -18.73
CA LEU A 57 -8.96 -5.94 -18.37
C LEU A 57 -9.76 -5.38 -17.20
N MET A 58 -9.14 -4.53 -16.38
CA MET A 58 -9.77 -3.86 -15.24
C MET A 58 -9.15 -2.47 -15.05
N ARG A 59 -9.96 -1.47 -14.71
CA ARG A 59 -9.47 -0.14 -14.31
C ARG A 59 -9.35 -0.05 -12.79
N ASP A 60 -8.18 0.28 -12.27
CA ASP A 60 -8.00 0.49 -10.83
C ASP A 60 -8.46 1.90 -10.39
N GLU A 61 -8.43 2.17 -9.09
CA GLU A 61 -8.89 3.46 -8.56
C GLU A 61 -7.99 4.64 -8.94
N TRP A 62 -6.74 4.37 -9.29
CA TRP A 62 -5.79 5.35 -9.81
C TRP A 62 -6.01 5.59 -11.31
N GLY A 63 -6.88 4.82 -11.97
CA GLY A 63 -7.16 4.93 -13.40
C GLY A 63 -6.23 4.10 -14.29
N ASN A 64 -5.35 3.28 -13.72
CA ASN A 64 -4.50 2.39 -14.50
C ASN A 64 -5.33 1.24 -15.09
N THR A 65 -4.96 0.78 -16.27
CA THR A 65 -5.52 -0.43 -16.87
C THR A 65 -4.66 -1.62 -16.48
N TRP A 66 -5.27 -2.58 -15.80
CA TRP A 66 -4.70 -3.89 -15.50
C TRP A 66 -5.15 -4.91 -16.53
N GLY A 67 -4.27 -5.83 -16.88
CA GLY A 67 -4.54 -6.97 -17.74
C GLY A 67 -4.18 -8.29 -17.04
N ARG A 68 -4.95 -9.35 -17.31
CA ARG A 68 -4.64 -10.69 -16.80
C ARG A 68 -5.05 -11.81 -17.75
N LEU A 69 -4.44 -12.97 -17.54
CA LEU A 69 -4.91 -14.25 -18.01
C LEU A 69 -5.83 -14.85 -16.93
N GLU A 70 -7.14 -14.94 -17.23
CA GLU A 70 -8.15 -15.41 -16.29
C GLU A 70 -7.83 -16.82 -15.77
N GLY A 71 -7.85 -16.98 -14.45
CA GLY A 71 -7.52 -18.25 -13.79
C GLY A 71 -6.03 -18.61 -13.72
N PHE A 72 -5.13 -17.84 -14.35
CA PHE A 72 -3.69 -18.12 -14.34
C PHE A 72 -2.87 -17.06 -13.62
N THR A 73 -3.16 -15.78 -13.84
CA THR A 73 -2.37 -14.67 -13.30
C THR A 73 -3.25 -13.74 -12.47
N LYS A 74 -2.66 -13.12 -11.44
CA LYS A 74 -3.34 -12.05 -10.69
C LYS A 74 -3.55 -10.78 -11.52
N GLY A 75 -2.74 -10.60 -12.56
CA GLY A 75 -2.72 -9.45 -13.46
C GLY A 75 -1.55 -8.51 -13.19
N GLU A 76 -1.32 -7.63 -14.15
CA GLU A 76 -0.34 -6.54 -14.09
C GLU A 76 -0.92 -5.29 -14.74
N VAL A 77 -0.40 -4.11 -14.41
CA VAL A 77 -0.74 -2.88 -15.14
C VAL A 77 -0.29 -3.07 -16.58
N THR A 78 -1.17 -2.98 -17.57
CA THR A 78 -0.82 -2.98 -18.99
C THR A 78 -0.78 -1.58 -19.59
N HIS A 79 -1.43 -0.62 -18.95
CA HIS A 79 -1.34 0.80 -19.32
C HIS A 79 -1.48 1.70 -18.09
N GLY A 80 -0.53 2.62 -17.89
CA GLY A 80 -0.54 3.57 -16.79
C GLY A 80 -1.42 4.77 -17.08
N VAL A 81 -2.10 5.32 -16.07
CA VAL A 81 -3.04 6.45 -16.25
C VAL A 81 -2.40 7.72 -16.80
N ILE A 82 -1.09 7.88 -16.58
CA ILE A 82 -0.29 8.97 -17.12
C ILE A 82 0.87 8.43 -17.95
N GLU A 83 0.77 7.24 -18.53
CA GLU A 83 1.87 6.62 -19.28
C GLU A 83 2.34 7.49 -20.45
N ASP A 84 1.40 8.04 -21.22
CA ASP A 84 1.68 8.73 -22.48
C ASP A 84 2.31 10.12 -22.28
N ASP A 85 1.91 10.85 -21.23
CA ASP A 85 2.39 12.20 -20.97
C ASP A 85 2.25 12.58 -19.48
N TRP A 86 3.21 13.35 -18.97
CA TRP A 86 3.17 13.94 -17.64
C TRP A 86 2.05 14.98 -17.51
N ASP A 87 1.73 15.67 -18.60
CA ASP A 87 0.68 16.69 -18.63
C ASP A 87 -0.72 16.09 -18.40
N LEU A 88 -0.88 14.76 -18.47
CA LEU A 88 -2.10 14.06 -18.05
C LEU A 88 -2.39 14.18 -16.55
N LEU A 89 -1.42 14.61 -15.73
CA LEU A 89 -1.65 14.99 -14.34
C LEU A 89 -2.47 16.28 -14.21
N ASP A 90 -2.49 17.13 -15.24
CA ASP A 90 -3.26 18.36 -15.23
C ASP A 90 -4.76 18.04 -15.27
N GLY A 91 -5.44 18.28 -14.16
CA GLY A 91 -6.86 17.94 -14.00
C GLY A 91 -7.13 16.47 -13.65
N TYR A 92 -6.09 15.66 -13.44
CA TYR A 92 -6.22 14.30 -12.94
C TYR A 92 -6.96 14.28 -11.59
N GLN A 93 -7.93 13.37 -11.47
CA GLN A 93 -8.75 13.22 -10.27
C GLN A 93 -8.13 12.16 -9.36
N TRP A 94 -7.49 12.61 -8.29
CA TRP A 94 -6.88 11.72 -7.30
C TRP A 94 -7.93 10.93 -6.51
N PRO A 95 -7.62 9.69 -6.09
CA PRO A 95 -8.49 8.94 -5.19
C PRO A 95 -8.70 9.68 -3.87
N ASP A 96 -9.94 9.75 -3.39
CA ASP A 96 -10.29 10.32 -2.09
C ASP A 96 -9.94 9.31 -0.98
N LEU A 97 -8.67 9.28 -0.57
CA LEU A 97 -8.17 8.43 0.52
C LEU A 97 -8.47 9.02 1.90
N ALA A 98 -8.80 10.31 1.97
CA ALA A 98 -9.18 11.02 3.20
C ALA A 98 -10.64 10.79 3.62
N ASN A 99 -11.45 10.10 2.81
CA ASN A 99 -12.86 9.89 3.12
C ASN A 99 -13.08 8.89 4.28
N PRO A 100 -13.61 9.31 5.44
CA PRO A 100 -13.80 8.42 6.60
C PRO A 100 -14.79 7.28 6.32
N ALA A 101 -15.75 7.47 5.41
CA ALA A 101 -16.71 6.43 5.05
C ALA A 101 -16.02 5.18 4.47
N ARG A 102 -14.84 5.33 3.85
CA ARG A 102 -14.06 4.21 3.29
C ARG A 102 -13.38 3.35 4.37
N TYR A 103 -13.35 3.82 5.62
CA TYR A 103 -12.71 3.13 6.75
C TYR A 103 -13.73 2.61 7.78
N GLN A 104 -15.04 2.84 7.58
CA GLN A 104 -16.08 2.34 8.48
C GLN A 104 -16.03 0.81 8.62
N ARG A 105 -15.80 0.09 7.51
CA ARG A 105 -15.61 -1.36 7.52
C ARG A 105 -14.41 -1.79 8.37
N ALA A 106 -13.32 -1.04 8.33
CA ALA A 106 -12.14 -1.31 9.15
C ALA A 106 -12.47 -1.09 10.63
N SER A 107 -13.11 0.04 10.97
CA SER A 107 -13.58 0.34 12.32
C SER A 107 -14.48 -0.77 12.89
N ASP A 108 -15.48 -1.20 12.13
CA ASP A 108 -16.42 -2.26 12.56
C ASP A 108 -15.72 -3.62 12.72
N LEU A 109 -14.72 -3.91 11.89
CA LEU A 109 -13.93 -5.14 12.01
C LEU A 109 -13.04 -5.08 13.25
N PHE A 110 -12.31 -3.99 13.44
CA PHE A 110 -11.40 -3.80 14.56
C PHE A 110 -12.13 -3.80 15.91
N ALA A 111 -13.33 -3.22 15.98
CA ALA A 111 -14.18 -3.25 17.17
C ALA A 111 -14.68 -4.66 17.54
N ARG A 112 -14.89 -5.54 16.54
CA ARG A 112 -15.33 -6.93 16.77
C ARG A 112 -14.19 -7.87 17.17
N HIS A 113 -12.94 -7.45 17.01
CA HIS A 113 -11.75 -8.25 17.26
C HIS A 113 -10.79 -7.55 18.24
N PRO A 114 -11.25 -7.17 19.45
CA PRO A 114 -10.46 -6.36 20.39
C PRO A 114 -9.19 -7.06 20.91
N ASP A 115 -9.20 -8.40 20.92
CA ASP A 115 -8.09 -9.22 21.41
C ASP A 115 -7.06 -9.56 20.32
N GLN A 116 -7.32 -9.22 19.05
CA GLN A 116 -6.37 -9.41 17.94
C GLN A 116 -5.63 -8.10 17.63
N TYR A 117 -4.44 -8.24 17.06
CA TYR A 117 -3.67 -7.11 16.56
C TYR A 117 -4.26 -6.58 15.25
N ARG A 118 -4.55 -5.28 15.18
CA ARG A 118 -5.35 -4.68 14.10
C ARG A 118 -4.46 -3.98 13.07
N ILE A 119 -4.49 -4.43 11.82
CA ILE A 119 -3.62 -3.93 10.74
C ILE A 119 -4.44 -3.19 9.68
N GLY A 120 -4.14 -1.91 9.46
CA GLY A 120 -4.61 -1.15 8.31
C GLY A 120 -3.73 -1.39 7.08
N GLY A 121 -4.28 -1.91 5.99
CA GLY A 121 -3.55 -2.10 4.74
C GLY A 121 -3.59 -0.84 3.88
N LEU A 122 -2.44 -0.19 3.66
CA LEU A 122 -2.33 0.94 2.74
C LEU A 122 -2.56 0.46 1.29
N PRO A 123 -3.19 1.27 0.42
CA PRO A 123 -3.51 0.89 -0.96
C PRO A 123 -2.28 0.82 -1.89
N GLY A 124 -1.11 1.18 -1.37
CA GLY A 124 0.18 1.16 -2.05
C GLY A 124 1.21 1.96 -1.25
N PHE A 125 2.36 2.19 -1.86
CA PHE A 125 3.40 3.08 -1.35
C PHE A 125 3.96 3.91 -2.53
N PRO A 126 4.66 5.04 -2.31
CA PRO A 126 4.94 6.01 -3.36
C PRO A 126 5.58 5.44 -4.63
N PHE A 127 6.57 4.54 -4.52
CA PHE A 127 7.19 3.95 -5.71
C PHE A 127 6.25 3.01 -6.46
N ALA A 128 5.55 2.12 -5.76
CA ALA A 128 4.60 1.17 -6.34
C ALA A 128 3.46 1.88 -7.09
N ILE A 129 2.91 2.95 -6.50
CA ILE A 129 1.86 3.73 -7.15
C ILE A 129 2.41 4.49 -8.36
N ALA A 130 3.53 5.20 -8.20
CA ALA A 130 4.12 5.99 -9.28
C ALA A 130 4.54 5.13 -10.48
N ARG A 131 5.14 3.96 -10.24
CA ARG A 131 5.54 3.02 -11.31
C ARG A 131 4.34 2.40 -12.03
N TYR A 132 3.17 2.31 -11.39
CA TYR A 132 1.94 1.87 -12.06
C TYR A 132 1.35 2.99 -12.90
N MET A 133 1.28 4.20 -12.33
CA MET A 133 0.77 5.39 -13.01
C MET A 133 1.52 5.73 -14.30
N ARG A 134 2.87 5.66 -14.29
CA ARG A 134 3.72 5.95 -15.46
C ARG A 134 4.08 4.75 -16.32
N ARG A 135 3.79 3.51 -15.87
CA ARG A 135 4.50 2.25 -16.21
C ARG A 135 5.92 2.19 -15.67
N MET A 136 6.37 0.98 -15.34
CA MET A 136 7.60 0.77 -14.60
C MET A 136 8.83 1.23 -15.40
N GLU A 137 8.92 0.84 -16.66
CA GLU A 137 10.01 1.17 -17.56
C GLU A 137 10.15 2.69 -17.76
N ASN A 138 9.03 3.39 -17.96
CA ASN A 138 9.01 4.83 -18.13
C ASN A 138 9.35 5.52 -16.82
N PHE A 139 8.77 5.10 -15.69
CA PHE A 139 9.05 5.71 -14.39
C PHE A 139 10.52 5.55 -14.00
N LEU A 140 11.13 4.38 -14.24
CA LEU A 140 12.55 4.17 -13.96
C LEU A 140 13.46 5.02 -14.87
N ALA A 141 13.05 5.26 -16.12
CA ALA A 141 13.74 6.24 -16.97
C ALA A 141 13.57 7.67 -16.43
N ASP A 142 12.33 8.06 -16.10
CA ASP A 142 11.95 9.37 -15.58
C ASP A 142 12.70 9.72 -14.28
N VAL A 143 12.97 8.75 -13.42
CA VAL A 143 13.81 8.92 -12.22
C VAL A 143 15.20 9.50 -12.57
N LEU A 144 15.72 9.24 -13.77
CA LEU A 144 16.99 9.79 -14.25
C LEU A 144 16.81 11.07 -15.06
N ILE A 145 15.84 11.10 -15.98
CA ILE A 145 15.70 12.18 -16.97
C ILE A 145 14.76 13.31 -16.54
N GLU A 146 13.80 13.02 -15.67
CA GLU A 146 12.76 13.93 -15.17
C GLU A 146 12.63 13.84 -13.62
N PRO A 147 13.75 13.99 -12.86
CA PRO A 147 13.75 13.72 -11.42
C PRO A 147 12.85 14.67 -10.61
N GLU A 148 12.61 15.87 -11.11
CA GLU A 148 11.72 16.86 -10.48
C GLU A 148 10.24 16.47 -10.61
N ARG A 149 9.82 16.03 -11.80
CA ARG A 149 8.46 15.51 -12.03
C ARG A 149 8.23 14.22 -11.25
N SER A 150 9.22 13.33 -11.21
CA SER A 150 9.17 12.13 -10.38
C SER A 150 9.05 12.45 -8.89
N ALA A 151 9.84 13.40 -8.38
CA ALA A 151 9.74 13.84 -6.98
C ALA A 151 8.37 14.45 -6.66
N ALA A 152 7.82 15.28 -7.55
CA ALA A 152 6.50 15.87 -7.37
C ALA A 152 5.39 14.82 -7.31
N LEU A 153 5.43 13.81 -8.19
CA LEU A 153 4.48 12.69 -8.17
C LEU A 153 4.59 11.89 -6.85
N LEU A 154 5.81 11.55 -6.44
CA LEU A 154 6.05 10.82 -5.19
C LEU A 154 5.57 11.59 -3.96
N GLN A 155 5.75 12.92 -3.94
CA GLN A 155 5.26 13.77 -2.87
C GLN A 155 3.73 13.76 -2.82
N GLN A 156 3.07 13.98 -3.97
CA GLN A 156 1.61 13.98 -4.05
C GLN A 156 1.00 12.64 -3.58
N VAL A 157 1.62 11.52 -3.95
CA VAL A 157 1.20 10.19 -3.48
C VAL A 157 1.43 10.04 -1.98
N SER A 158 2.56 10.54 -1.46
CA SER A 158 2.85 10.50 -0.02
C SER A 158 1.81 11.28 0.78
N ASP A 159 1.38 12.45 0.30
CA ASP A 159 0.37 13.25 1.00
C ASP A 159 -0.97 12.50 1.10
N LEU A 160 -1.40 11.84 0.02
CA LEU A 160 -2.62 11.01 0.02
C LEU A 160 -2.51 9.80 0.96
N LEU A 161 -1.33 9.18 1.06
CA LEU A 161 -1.10 8.05 1.94
C LEU A 161 -1.01 8.46 3.41
N GLU A 162 -0.58 9.70 3.71
CA GLU A 162 -0.61 10.24 5.07
C GLU A 162 -2.05 10.39 5.58
N ASP A 163 -2.98 10.84 4.73
CA ASP A 163 -4.41 10.85 5.06
C ASP A 163 -4.94 9.43 5.36
N CYS A 164 -4.49 8.44 4.58
CA CYS A 164 -4.86 7.04 4.79
C CYS A 164 -4.39 6.51 6.17
N ILE A 165 -3.17 6.87 6.57
CA ILE A 165 -2.62 6.52 7.90
C ILE A 165 -3.47 7.14 9.01
N ALA A 166 -3.81 8.43 8.90
CA ALA A 166 -4.66 9.10 9.87
C ALA A 166 -6.04 8.43 9.99
N GLN A 167 -6.61 7.99 8.88
CA GLN A 167 -7.90 7.30 8.89
C GLN A 167 -7.83 5.88 9.48
N PHE A 168 -6.76 5.13 9.25
CA PHE A 168 -6.57 3.84 9.94
C PHE A 168 -6.32 4.00 11.44
N SER A 169 -5.62 5.06 11.86
CA SER A 169 -5.49 5.44 13.27
C SER A 169 -6.87 5.67 13.88
N ALA A 170 -7.70 6.51 13.25
CA ALA A 170 -9.06 6.81 13.70
C ALA A 170 -9.98 5.57 13.72
N ALA A 171 -9.78 4.63 12.79
CA ALA A 171 -10.51 3.35 12.77
C ALA A 171 -10.09 2.39 13.90
N GLY A 172 -9.01 2.69 14.64
CA GLY A 172 -8.53 1.89 15.75
C GLY A 172 -7.50 0.83 15.37
N ALA A 173 -6.72 1.04 14.31
CA ALA A 173 -5.59 0.17 14.00
C ALA A 173 -4.54 0.17 15.13
N ASP A 174 -3.75 -0.91 15.24
CA ASP A 174 -2.52 -0.94 16.03
C ASP A 174 -1.29 -0.66 15.15
N GLY A 175 -1.37 -0.97 13.86
CA GLY A 175 -0.34 -0.66 12.90
C GLY A 175 -0.87 -0.57 11.47
N VAL A 176 -0.03 -0.05 10.59
CA VAL A 176 -0.28 -0.02 9.14
C VAL A 176 0.71 -0.91 8.41
N MET A 177 0.27 -1.50 7.30
CA MET A 177 1.07 -2.34 6.44
C MET A 177 1.07 -1.84 5.01
N PHE A 178 2.23 -1.85 4.37
CA PHE A 178 2.36 -1.60 2.93
C PHE A 178 3.37 -2.56 2.29
N GLY A 179 3.22 -2.74 0.98
CA GLY A 179 4.19 -3.44 0.13
C GLY A 179 4.92 -2.43 -0.75
N GLU A 180 6.24 -2.55 -0.82
CA GLU A 180 7.09 -1.72 -1.68
C GLU A 180 8.35 -2.52 -2.07
N ASP A 181 8.38 -3.01 -3.30
CA ASP A 181 9.45 -3.92 -3.77
C ASP A 181 10.59 -3.13 -4.42
N TRP A 182 11.77 -3.17 -3.80
CA TRP A 182 12.96 -2.43 -4.26
C TRP A 182 14.05 -3.30 -4.86
N GLY A 183 13.98 -4.61 -4.65
CA GLY A 183 14.97 -5.57 -5.05
C GLY A 183 14.73 -6.15 -6.45
N THR A 184 15.82 -6.35 -7.16
CA THR A 184 15.96 -7.43 -8.14
C THR A 184 16.47 -8.68 -7.42
N GLN A 185 16.90 -9.70 -8.17
CA GLN A 185 17.51 -10.90 -7.58
C GLN A 185 18.74 -10.58 -6.70
N ASP A 186 19.59 -9.63 -7.12
CA ASP A 186 20.92 -9.41 -6.52
C ASP A 186 21.22 -7.94 -6.15
N GLN A 187 20.34 -6.99 -6.51
CA GLN A 187 20.59 -5.55 -6.33
C GLN A 187 19.31 -4.72 -6.32
N LEU A 188 19.38 -3.46 -5.87
CA LEU A 188 18.27 -2.51 -5.92
C LEU A 188 17.91 -2.11 -7.37
N LEU A 189 16.65 -1.73 -7.60
CA LEU A 189 16.15 -1.19 -8.86
C LEU A 189 16.76 0.18 -9.23
N VAL A 190 17.22 0.94 -8.23
CA VAL A 190 17.87 2.24 -8.41
C VAL A 190 19.12 2.32 -7.53
N SER A 191 20.06 3.20 -7.89
CA SER A 191 21.26 3.38 -7.06
C SER A 191 20.90 3.84 -5.64
N PRO A 192 21.63 3.44 -4.59
CA PRO A 192 21.38 3.91 -3.22
C PRO A 192 21.34 5.43 -3.09
N ARG A 193 22.17 6.15 -3.88
CA ARG A 193 22.17 7.62 -3.92
C ARG A 193 20.86 8.18 -4.48
N THR A 194 20.36 7.60 -5.56
CA THR A 194 19.06 7.97 -6.15
C THR A 194 17.93 7.67 -5.17
N TRP A 195 17.97 6.50 -4.53
CA TRP A 195 17.00 6.09 -3.51
C TRP A 195 16.91 7.12 -2.37
N GLN A 196 18.07 7.50 -1.81
CA GLN A 196 18.16 8.49 -0.75
C GLN A 196 17.64 9.86 -1.15
N LYS A 197 17.81 10.26 -2.41
CA LYS A 197 17.39 11.58 -2.89
C LYS A 197 15.89 11.66 -3.17
N LEU A 198 15.33 10.65 -3.83
CA LEU A 198 13.96 10.72 -4.37
C LEU A 198 12.93 9.99 -3.52
N PHE A 199 13.29 8.87 -2.90
CA PHE A 199 12.31 7.97 -2.29
C PHE A 199 12.33 8.00 -0.77
N ARG A 200 13.52 8.13 -0.17
CA ARG A 200 13.66 8.28 1.29
C ARG A 200 12.75 9.36 1.91
N PRO A 201 12.54 10.55 1.30
CA PRO A 201 11.66 11.56 1.90
C PRO A 201 10.23 11.05 2.14
N GLY A 202 9.65 10.31 1.19
CA GLY A 202 8.31 9.73 1.35
C GLY A 202 8.25 8.69 2.46
N PHE A 203 9.29 7.86 2.61
CA PHE A 203 9.42 6.96 3.75
C PHE A 203 9.47 7.71 5.09
N GLU A 204 10.28 8.76 5.18
CA GLU A 204 10.40 9.56 6.41
C GLU A 204 9.09 10.24 6.77
N GLN A 205 8.37 10.77 5.78
CA GLN A 205 7.04 11.36 5.96
C GLN A 205 6.04 10.32 6.49
N LEU A 206 5.87 9.20 5.77
CA LEU A 206 4.81 8.22 6.04
C LEU A 206 5.08 7.39 7.30
N VAL A 207 6.33 6.95 7.50
CA VAL A 207 6.72 6.27 8.76
C VAL A 207 6.63 7.25 9.93
N GLY A 208 7.01 8.52 9.70
CA GLY A 208 6.87 9.58 10.70
C GLY A 208 5.40 9.82 11.08
N ALA A 209 4.50 9.88 10.10
CA ALA A 209 3.06 10.04 10.30
C ALA A 209 2.47 8.88 11.12
N ALA A 210 2.73 7.63 10.73
CA ALA A 210 2.27 6.46 11.46
C ALA A 210 2.75 6.46 12.93
N ARG A 211 4.01 6.81 13.16
CA ARG A 211 4.55 6.90 14.53
C ARG A 211 3.92 8.02 15.35
N ARG A 212 3.61 9.18 14.76
CA ARG A 212 2.89 10.28 15.44
C ARG A 212 1.50 9.83 15.90
N GLU A 213 0.84 9.00 15.10
CA GLU A 213 -0.45 8.37 15.40
C GLU A 213 -0.34 7.19 16.39
N GLY A 214 0.86 6.82 16.82
CA GLY A 214 1.08 5.67 17.71
C GLY A 214 0.89 4.31 17.05
N LEU A 215 1.03 4.25 15.73
CA LEU A 215 0.90 3.04 14.92
C LEU A 215 2.28 2.41 14.65
N ASP A 216 2.35 1.07 14.75
CA ASP A 216 3.50 0.33 14.24
C ASP A 216 3.46 0.28 12.71
N VAL A 217 4.64 0.17 12.07
CA VAL A 217 4.76 0.14 10.61
C VAL A 217 5.29 -1.22 10.16
N TRP A 218 4.53 -1.87 9.29
CA TRP A 218 4.85 -3.17 8.70
C TRP A 218 5.16 -2.96 7.22
N MET A 219 6.40 -3.20 6.81
CA MET A 219 6.81 -3.14 5.41
C MET A 219 7.03 -4.55 4.88
N HIS A 220 6.41 -4.84 3.75
CA HIS A 220 6.72 -6.02 2.94
C HIS A 220 7.49 -5.62 1.68
N SER A 221 8.55 -6.38 1.36
CA SER A 221 9.27 -6.30 0.09
C SER A 221 9.57 -7.72 -0.37
N CYS A 222 9.16 -8.06 -1.59
CA CYS A 222 9.58 -9.27 -2.28
C CYS A 222 10.97 -9.04 -2.89
N GLY A 223 11.99 -9.69 -2.34
CA GLY A 223 13.39 -9.45 -2.72
C GLY A 223 14.10 -8.48 -1.78
N ALA A 224 15.40 -8.29 -2.00
CA ALA A 224 16.31 -7.59 -1.09
C ALA A 224 15.93 -6.14 -0.79
#